data_AF-A0A174ZTA5-F1
#
_entry.id   AF-A0A174ZTA5-F1
#
_cell.length_a   1.000
_cell.length_b   1.000
_cell.length_c   1.000
_cell.angle_alpha   90.00
_cell.angle_beta   90.00
_cell.angle_gamma   90.00
#
_symmetry.space_group_name_H-M   'P 1'
#
loop_
_entity.id
_entity.type
_entity.pdbx_description
1 polymer ?
#
loop_
_entity_poly.entity_id
_entity_poly.type
_entity_poly.pdbx_seq_one_letter_code
_entity_poly.pdbx_strand_id
1 'polypeptide(L)'
;MATVKELLRAENDGTLSFGDYTLASKTKKDGFEFKGDLYKVKTFAEITKLEKNGMFVYESVPGSTVENFKETETEVEFTVSAPEDVQFTLELEPESEYEVFIAGESAGKMGTNLSGKLSVSVELNADQSAAIKVVKC
;
A
#
# COMPACT_ATOMS: atom_id res chain seq x y z
N MET A 1 2.59 -14.33 -11.57
CA MET A 1 2.84 -13.30 -10.54
C MET A 1 3.56 -13.92 -9.37
N ALA A 2 4.50 -13.19 -8.75
CA ALA A 2 5.26 -13.69 -7.62
C ALA A 2 4.33 -13.77 -6.40
N THR A 3 4.08 -14.96 -5.89
CA THR A 3 3.50 -15.11 -4.56
C THR A 3 4.49 -14.51 -3.58
N VAL A 4 4.10 -13.45 -2.87
CA VAL A 4 4.87 -12.91 -1.75
C VAL A 4 4.88 -14.00 -0.67
N LYS A 5 5.87 -14.90 -0.74
CA LYS A 5 6.00 -16.05 0.18
C LYS A 5 6.15 -15.63 1.64
N GLU A 6 6.46 -14.36 1.89
CA GLU A 6 6.62 -13.77 3.20
C GLU A 6 5.72 -12.53 3.30
N LEU A 7 4.73 -12.54 4.20
CA LEU A 7 3.72 -11.47 4.35
C LEU A 7 4.27 -10.05 4.38
N LEU A 8 5.53 -9.89 4.78
CA LEU A 8 6.27 -8.64 4.80
C LEU A 8 7.77 -8.93 4.67
N ARG A 9 8.43 -8.29 3.71
CA ARG A 9 9.85 -8.47 3.37
C ARG A 9 10.49 -7.16 2.95
N ALA A 10 11.80 -7.05 3.19
CA ALA A 10 12.63 -5.97 2.68
C ALA A 10 13.24 -6.38 1.34
N GLU A 11 13.20 -5.49 0.36
CA GLU A 11 13.77 -5.72 -0.97
C GLU A 11 15.24 -5.24 -1.03
N ASN A 12 15.99 -5.77 -1.99
CA ASN A 12 17.40 -5.41 -2.18
C ASN A 12 17.62 -3.94 -2.59
N ASP A 13 16.60 -3.29 -3.14
CA ASP A 13 16.61 -1.87 -3.51
C ASP A 13 16.24 -0.95 -2.32
N GLY A 14 16.03 -1.52 -1.14
CA GLY A 14 15.68 -0.77 0.06
C GLY A 14 14.22 -0.33 0.11
N THR A 15 13.33 -1.02 -0.59
CA THR A 15 11.87 -0.88 -0.47
C THR A 15 11.26 -2.00 0.39
N LEU A 16 9.96 -1.91 0.66
CA LEU A 16 9.22 -2.90 1.45
C LEU A 16 8.12 -3.55 0.61
N SER A 17 7.99 -4.87 0.65
CA SER A 17 6.86 -5.58 0.04
C SER A 17 6.06 -6.30 1.11
N PHE A 18 4.73 -6.29 1.00
CA PHE A 18 3.83 -6.84 2.01
C PHE A 18 2.47 -7.22 1.44
N GLY A 19 1.70 -7.98 2.23
CA GLY A 19 0.36 -8.43 1.84
C GLY A 19 0.38 -9.76 1.08
N ASP A 20 -0.75 -10.47 1.19
CA ASP A 20 -1.04 -11.68 0.43
C ASP A 20 -2.56 -11.87 0.39
N TYR A 21 -3.17 -11.39 -0.70
CA TYR A 21 -4.61 -11.52 -0.92
C TYR A 21 -5.05 -12.95 -1.25
N THR A 22 -4.13 -13.89 -1.47
CA THR A 22 -4.46 -15.28 -1.79
C THR A 22 -4.78 -16.10 -0.54
N LEU A 23 -4.54 -15.57 0.65
CA LEU A 23 -4.81 -16.25 1.91
C LEU A 23 -6.31 -16.34 2.16
N ALA A 24 -6.78 -17.57 2.42
CA ALA A 24 -8.16 -17.85 2.78
C ALA A 24 -8.54 -17.35 4.20
N SER A 25 -7.56 -17.04 5.04
CA SER A 25 -7.81 -16.58 6.41
C SER A 25 -6.80 -15.53 6.86
N LYS A 26 -7.26 -14.61 7.71
CA LYS A 26 -6.47 -13.50 8.25
C LYS A 26 -5.17 -13.99 8.88
N THR A 27 -4.06 -13.55 8.32
CA THR A 27 -2.71 -13.81 8.86
C THR A 27 -2.02 -12.48 9.14
N LYS A 28 -1.05 -12.49 10.06
CA LYS A 28 -0.29 -11.29 10.43
C LYS A 28 1.19 -11.59 10.62
N LYS A 29 2.03 -10.60 10.35
CA LYS A 29 3.45 -10.55 10.75
C LYS A 29 3.65 -9.24 11.51
N ASP A 30 4.23 -9.33 12.70
CA ASP A 30 4.37 -8.23 13.66
C ASP A 30 5.84 -8.13 14.08
N GLY A 31 6.29 -6.94 14.47
CA GLY A 31 7.65 -6.68 14.93
C GLY A 31 8.72 -6.82 13.84
N PHE A 32 8.40 -6.55 12.57
CA PHE A 32 9.42 -6.57 11.52
C PHE A 32 10.21 -5.26 11.52
N GLU A 33 11.51 -5.34 11.76
CA GLU A 33 12.40 -4.18 11.75
C GLU A 33 12.81 -3.83 10.32
N PHE A 34 12.60 -2.57 9.92
CA PHE A 34 13.04 -2.03 8.65
C PHE A 34 13.45 -0.57 8.79
N LYS A 35 14.71 -0.26 8.45
CA LYS A 35 15.28 1.10 8.53
C LYS A 35 15.08 1.80 9.89
N GLY A 36 15.05 1.03 10.98
CA GLY A 36 14.88 1.54 12.35
C GLY A 36 13.43 1.66 12.82
N ASP A 37 12.46 1.34 11.96
CA ASP A 37 11.04 1.33 12.28
C ASP A 37 10.51 -0.11 12.44
N LEU A 38 9.44 -0.26 13.22
CA LEU A 38 8.74 -1.53 13.44
C LEU A 38 7.47 -1.60 12.60
N TYR A 39 7.41 -2.58 11.71
CA TYR A 39 6.27 -2.81 10.84
C TYR A 39 5.43 -4.00 11.26
N LYS A 40 4.14 -3.88 10.96
CA LYS A 40 3.15 -4.92 11.17
C LYS A 40 2.17 -4.96 10.01
N VAL A 41 2.02 -6.15 9.43
CA VAL A 41 1.01 -6.41 8.39
C VAL A 41 -0.06 -7.34 8.92
N LYS A 42 -1.31 -7.10 8.50
CA LYS A 42 -2.44 -8.03 8.62
C LYS A 42 -3.05 -8.17 7.24
N THR A 43 -3.17 -9.37 6.73
CA THR A 43 -3.61 -9.58 5.34
C THR A 43 -4.38 -10.89 5.16
N PHE A 44 -5.36 -10.86 4.26
CA PHE A 44 -6.04 -11.97 3.63
C PHE A 44 -6.92 -11.44 2.48
N ALA A 45 -7.68 -12.32 1.83
CA ALA A 45 -8.52 -11.98 0.68
C ALA A 45 -9.39 -10.71 0.83
N GLU A 46 -9.89 -10.36 2.02
CA GLU A 46 -10.80 -9.22 2.19
C GLU A 46 -10.11 -7.91 2.57
N ILE A 47 -8.89 -7.95 3.13
CA ILE A 47 -8.21 -6.73 3.59
C ILE A 47 -6.71 -6.94 3.71
N THR A 48 -5.94 -5.92 3.35
CA THR A 48 -4.52 -5.80 3.69
C THR A 48 -4.29 -4.51 4.42
N LYS A 49 -3.61 -4.57 5.57
CA LYS A 49 -3.32 -3.42 6.42
C LYS A 49 -1.86 -3.42 6.85
N LEU A 50 -1.18 -2.30 6.66
CA LEU A 50 0.16 -2.03 7.13
C LEU A 50 0.14 -0.98 8.24
N GLU A 51 0.84 -1.27 9.33
CA GLU A 51 1.08 -0.38 10.46
C GLU A 51 2.61 -0.17 10.61
N LYS A 52 3.05 1.06 10.89
CA LYS A 52 4.44 1.45 11.16
C LYS A 52 4.52 2.12 12.52
N ASN A 53 5.32 1.58 13.44
CA ASN A 53 5.40 2.03 14.84
C ASN A 53 4.03 2.14 15.52
N GLY A 54 3.08 1.28 15.15
CA GLY A 54 1.69 1.31 15.63
C GLY A 54 0.77 2.34 14.95
N MET A 55 1.30 3.19 14.07
CA MET A 55 0.53 4.14 13.26
C MET A 55 0.09 3.49 11.95
N PHE A 56 -0.98 3.99 11.34
CA PHE A 56 -1.50 3.45 10.09
C PHE A 56 -0.60 3.89 8.94
N VAL A 57 -0.39 3.05 7.93
CA VAL A 57 0.30 3.46 6.70
C VAL A 57 -0.56 3.21 5.48
N TYR A 58 -1.06 1.98 5.36
CA TYR A 58 -1.81 1.52 4.20
C TYR A 58 -2.94 0.59 4.64
N GLU A 59 -4.09 0.69 3.98
CA GLU A 59 -5.14 -0.33 4.04
C GLU A 59 -5.82 -0.47 2.69
N SER A 60 -6.19 -1.69 2.30
CA SER A 60 -6.97 -1.95 1.09
C SER A 60 -8.15 -2.86 1.32
N VAL A 61 -9.20 -2.65 0.53
CA VAL A 61 -10.36 -3.54 0.40
C VAL A 61 -10.66 -3.72 -1.11
N PRO A 62 -10.68 -4.96 -1.64
CA PRO A 62 -10.30 -6.21 -0.98
C PRO A 62 -8.80 -6.25 -0.60
N GLY A 63 -8.35 -7.40 -0.10
CA GLY A 63 -6.94 -7.62 0.19
C GLY A 63 -6.07 -7.43 -1.04
N SER A 64 -4.84 -6.96 -0.82
CA SER A 64 -3.87 -6.72 -1.88
C SER A 64 -2.49 -7.28 -1.52
N THR A 65 -1.66 -7.38 -2.55
CA THR A 65 -0.22 -7.58 -2.44
C THR A 65 0.42 -6.29 -2.92
N VAL A 66 1.26 -5.70 -2.09
CA VAL A 66 1.96 -4.45 -2.34
C VAL A 66 3.44 -4.73 -2.47
N GLU A 67 4.02 -4.35 -3.59
CA GLU A 67 5.43 -4.56 -3.91
C GLU A 67 6.16 -3.22 -4.04
N ASN A 68 7.43 -3.21 -3.63
CA ASN A 68 8.33 -2.07 -3.75
C ASN A 68 7.81 -0.77 -3.10
N PHE A 69 7.11 -0.90 -1.96
CA PHE A 69 6.62 0.25 -1.20
C PHE A 69 7.76 1.12 -0.70
N LYS A 70 7.68 2.39 -1.04
CA LYS A 70 8.58 3.45 -0.62
C LYS A 70 7.77 4.67 -0.27
N GLU A 71 8.13 5.28 0.85
CA GLU A 71 7.52 6.51 1.35
C GLU A 71 8.62 7.48 1.74
N THR A 72 8.38 8.74 1.42
CA THR A 72 9.17 9.91 1.81
C THR A 72 8.21 11.01 2.27
N GLU A 73 8.73 12.16 2.71
CA GLU A 73 7.89 13.30 3.12
C GLU A 73 6.99 13.85 1.99
N THR A 74 7.38 13.63 0.72
CA THR A 74 6.70 14.25 -0.44
C THR A 74 6.16 13.24 -1.45
N GLU A 75 6.47 11.97 -1.29
CA GLU A 75 6.18 10.95 -2.30
C GLU A 75 5.96 9.57 -1.69
N VAL A 76 4.94 8.87 -2.16
CA VAL A 76 4.70 7.44 -1.95
C VAL A 76 4.65 6.72 -3.29
N GLU A 77 5.34 5.59 -3.40
CA GLU A 77 5.40 4.76 -4.60
C GLU A 77 5.29 3.28 -4.23
N PHE A 78 4.51 2.52 -5.00
CA PHE A 78 4.41 1.06 -4.88
C PHE A 78 3.74 0.45 -6.11
N THR A 79 3.82 -0.88 -6.25
CA THR A 79 2.97 -1.65 -7.16
C THR A 79 1.93 -2.42 -6.36
N VAL A 80 0.67 -2.38 -6.78
CA VAL A 80 -0.43 -3.10 -6.11
C VAL A 80 -1.06 -4.12 -7.04
N SER A 81 -1.34 -5.31 -6.51
CA SER A 81 -2.15 -6.35 -7.16
C SER A 81 -3.25 -6.83 -6.23
N ALA A 82 -4.39 -7.19 -6.80
CA ALA A 82 -5.60 -7.59 -6.11
C ALA A 82 -6.42 -8.54 -7.02
N PRO A 83 -7.39 -9.29 -6.49
CA PRO A 83 -8.22 -10.17 -7.33
C PRO A 83 -9.17 -9.44 -8.27
N GLU A 84 -9.52 -8.19 -7.93
CA GLU A 84 -10.45 -7.30 -8.62
C GLU A 84 -10.10 -5.85 -8.28
N ASP A 85 -10.94 -4.90 -8.71
CA ASP A 85 -10.85 -3.48 -8.35
C ASP A 85 -10.58 -3.31 -6.85
N VAL A 86 -9.59 -2.48 -6.53
CA VAL A 86 -9.14 -2.27 -5.16
C VAL A 86 -9.26 -0.82 -4.76
N GLN A 87 -9.82 -0.59 -3.58
CA GLN A 87 -9.74 0.69 -2.91
C GLN A 87 -8.65 0.61 -1.84
N PHE A 88 -7.63 1.46 -1.94
CA PHE A 88 -6.65 1.61 -0.88
C PHE A 88 -6.71 2.99 -0.24
N THR A 89 -6.27 3.07 1.02
CA THR A 89 -6.14 4.30 1.79
C THR A 89 -4.72 4.43 2.31
N LEU A 90 -4.13 5.61 2.16
CA LEU A 90 -2.84 6.00 2.72
C LEU A 90 -3.03 6.98 3.88
N GLU A 91 -2.13 6.95 4.86
CA GLU A 91 -1.96 8.04 5.82
C GLU A 91 -0.79 8.91 5.38
N LEU A 92 -1.08 10.15 5.04
CA LEU A 92 -0.15 11.17 4.57
C LEU A 92 -0.28 12.41 5.46
N GLU A 93 0.39 13.51 5.09
CA GLU A 93 0.24 14.77 5.81
C GLU A 93 -1.21 15.28 5.74
N PRO A 94 -1.85 15.62 6.88
CA PRO A 94 -3.18 16.19 6.94
C PRO A 94 -3.34 17.46 6.08
N GLU A 95 -4.57 17.68 5.60
CA GLU A 95 -4.98 18.90 4.90
C GLU A 95 -4.06 19.31 3.74
N SER A 96 -3.43 18.33 3.07
CA SER A 96 -2.51 18.51 1.96
C SER A 96 -3.09 18.00 0.63
N GLU A 97 -2.63 18.55 -0.49
CA GLU A 97 -2.99 18.13 -1.84
C GLU A 97 -1.88 17.26 -2.46
N TYR A 98 -2.29 16.20 -3.15
CA TYR A 98 -1.39 15.28 -3.83
C TYR A 98 -1.88 15.02 -5.26
N GLU A 99 -0.96 14.87 -6.20
CA GLU A 99 -1.25 14.31 -7.52
C GLU A 99 -1.04 12.79 -7.49
N VAL A 100 -2.04 12.05 -7.94
CA VAL A 100 -2.04 10.58 -7.96
C VAL A 100 -1.81 10.12 -9.39
N PHE A 101 -0.88 9.18 -9.57
CA PHE A 101 -0.62 8.51 -10.84
C PHE A 101 -0.91 7.02 -10.71
N ILE A 102 -1.62 6.48 -11.70
CA ILE A 102 -1.95 5.06 -11.82
C ILE A 102 -1.40 4.58 -13.17
N ALA A 103 -0.53 3.57 -13.13
CA ALA A 103 0.19 3.06 -14.31
C ALA A 103 0.95 4.15 -15.10
N GLY A 104 1.38 5.22 -14.42
CA GLY A 104 2.10 6.35 -15.02
C GLY A 104 1.20 7.47 -15.57
N GLU A 105 -0.12 7.30 -15.58
CA GLU A 105 -1.07 8.32 -15.99
C GLU A 105 -1.64 9.06 -14.77
N SER A 106 -1.79 10.39 -14.86
CA SER A 106 -2.38 11.17 -13.78
C SER A 106 -3.86 10.84 -13.63
N ALA A 107 -4.25 10.37 -12.44
CA ALA A 107 -5.63 10.19 -12.00
C ALA A 107 -6.20 11.50 -11.38
N GLY A 108 -5.40 12.58 -11.40
CA GLY A 108 -5.77 13.89 -10.90
C GLY A 108 -5.26 14.20 -9.50
N LYS A 109 -5.62 15.41 -9.05
CA LYS A 109 -5.28 15.94 -7.73
C LYS A 109 -6.34 15.56 -6.71
N MET A 110 -5.89 15.15 -5.53
CA MET A 110 -6.72 14.68 -4.44
C MET A 110 -6.21 15.25 -3.11
N GLY A 111 -7.12 15.68 -2.25
CA GLY A 111 -6.80 16.20 -0.93
C GLY A 111 -6.92 15.13 0.15
N THR A 112 -6.01 15.12 1.11
CA THR A 112 -6.18 14.37 2.36
C THR A 112 -7.22 15.04 3.25
N ASN A 113 -7.94 14.26 4.05
CA ASN A 113 -8.84 14.81 5.07
C ASN A 113 -8.07 15.33 6.31
N LEU A 114 -8.81 15.77 7.34
CA LEU A 114 -8.27 16.26 8.62
C LEU A 114 -7.36 15.25 9.35
N SER A 115 -7.51 13.96 9.07
CA SER A 115 -6.68 12.89 9.64
C SER A 115 -5.60 12.38 8.68
N GLY A 116 -5.32 13.11 7.60
CA GLY A 116 -4.27 12.74 6.64
C GLY A 116 -4.63 11.57 5.73
N LYS A 117 -5.89 11.13 5.70
CA LYS A 117 -6.27 9.99 4.85
C LYS A 117 -6.50 10.40 3.41
N LEU A 118 -5.88 9.67 2.49
CA LEU A 118 -6.12 9.73 1.05
C LEU A 118 -6.61 8.35 0.59
N SER A 119 -7.80 8.28 -0.01
CA SER A 119 -8.35 7.03 -0.56
C SER A 119 -8.36 7.07 -2.09
N VAL A 120 -7.88 6.00 -2.72
CA VAL A 120 -7.75 5.86 -4.18
C VAL A 120 -8.38 4.54 -4.61
N SER A 121 -9.16 4.58 -5.67
CA SER A 121 -9.71 3.39 -6.34
C SER A 121 -8.88 3.08 -7.58
N VAL A 122 -8.54 1.80 -7.76
CA VAL A 122 -7.77 1.31 -8.89
C VAL A 122 -8.53 0.17 -9.54
N GLU A 123 -8.80 0.30 -10.84
CA GLU A 123 -9.38 -0.77 -11.64
C GLU A 123 -8.33 -1.85 -11.90
N LEU A 124 -8.63 -3.08 -11.51
CA LEU A 124 -7.71 -4.23 -11.62
C LEU A 124 -8.49 -5.49 -11.98
N ASN A 125 -7.86 -6.35 -12.78
CA ASN A 125 -8.33 -7.71 -13.00
C ASN A 125 -7.44 -8.71 -12.26
N ALA A 126 -7.95 -9.93 -12.07
CA ALA A 126 -7.13 -11.07 -11.70
C ALA A 126 -5.92 -11.16 -12.65
N ASP A 127 -4.72 -11.26 -12.08
CA ASP A 127 -3.43 -11.23 -12.79
C ASP A 127 -2.97 -9.85 -13.32
N GLN A 128 -3.55 -8.75 -12.85
CA GLN A 128 -3.03 -7.39 -13.10
C GLN A 128 -2.44 -6.75 -11.84
N SER A 129 -1.50 -5.85 -12.09
CA SER A 129 -0.90 -4.99 -11.08
C SER A 129 -0.79 -3.57 -11.63
N ALA A 130 -0.99 -2.57 -10.79
CA ALA A 130 -0.82 -1.17 -11.16
C ALA A 130 0.34 -0.55 -10.39
N ALA A 131 1.19 0.20 -11.08
CA ALA A 131 2.16 1.09 -10.46
C ALA A 131 1.42 2.33 -9.95
N ILE A 132 1.59 2.63 -8.66
CA ILE A 132 0.98 3.77 -7.98
C ILE A 132 2.08 4.73 -7.57
N LYS A 133 1.85 6.02 -7.84
CA LYS A 133 2.70 7.09 -7.35
C LYS A 133 1.84 8.23 -6.86
N VAL A 134 2.12 8.74 -5.65
CA VAL A 134 1.40 9.84 -5.02
C VAL A 134 2.43 10.91 -4.67
N VAL A 135 2.28 12.12 -5.20
CA VAL A 135 3.26 13.21 -5.06
C VAL A 135 2.60 14.43 -4.46
N LYS A 136 3.19 14.99 -3.39
CA LYS A 136 2.69 16.22 -2.77
C LYS A 136 2.80 17.40 -3.74
N CYS A 137 1.74 18.21 -3.84
CA CYS A 137 1.67 19.41 -4.68
C CYS A 137 2.34 20.63 -4.05
#